data_AF-A0A2M8DD96-F1
#
_entry.id   AF-A0A2M8DD96-F1
#
_cell.length_a   1.000
_cell.length_b   1.000
_cell.length_c   1.000
_cell.angle_alpha   90.00
_cell.angle_beta   90.00
_cell.angle_gamma   90.00
#
_symmetry.space_group_name_H-M   'P 1'
#
loop_
_entity.id
_entity.type
_entity.pdbx_description
1 polymer ?
#
loop_
_entity_poly.entity_id
_entity_poly.type
_entity_poly.pdbx_seq_one_letter_code
_entity_poly.pdbx_strand_id
1 'polypeptide(L)'
;MLSWKDTEKLLLEVFDFFKNKTNIELEYVKNPVPERFELDSLKYRLFFFPYQSKHKTSIRIDISLREKPQTKGVSVLIPFDYPIAPYPLVVHLSAKELLSEKIRALFKRNKPRDLFDLWFMLTKKTTIDDEMITLKFKYYPELIYNRSKLIEIVKNYNEKELKNDLNQFLPEQYRNFYKQLKKETLKMLI
;
A
#
# COMPACT_ATOMS: atom_id res chain seq x y z
N MET A 1 12.12 -1.21 -21.63
CA MET A 1 11.12 -1.19 -20.54
C MET A 1 10.31 -2.47 -20.71
N LEU A 2 10.20 -3.32 -19.68
CA LEU A 2 9.44 -4.57 -19.79
C LEU A 2 8.01 -4.25 -20.22
N SER A 3 7.50 -4.95 -21.23
CA SER A 3 6.08 -4.83 -21.58
C SER A 3 5.22 -5.44 -20.47
N TRP A 4 3.92 -5.16 -20.47
CA TRP A 4 3.00 -5.78 -19.53
C TRP A 4 2.94 -7.31 -19.72
N LYS A 5 3.06 -7.79 -20.96
CA LYS A 5 3.12 -9.23 -21.28
C LYS A 5 4.38 -9.87 -20.71
N ASP A 6 5.52 -9.19 -20.81
CA ASP A 6 6.77 -9.69 -20.24
C ASP A 6 6.70 -9.74 -18.71
N THR A 7 6.04 -8.74 -18.11
CA THR A 7 5.85 -8.67 -16.65
C THR A 7 4.94 -9.79 -16.16
N GLU A 8 3.83 -10.06 -16.85
CA GLU A 8 2.93 -11.16 -16.50
C GLU A 8 3.60 -12.52 -16.70
N LYS A 9 4.32 -12.70 -17.82
CA LYS A 9 5.08 -13.92 -18.08
C LYS A 9 6.09 -14.21 -16.98
N LEU A 10 6.90 -13.22 -16.60
CA LEU A 10 7.87 -13.34 -15.51
C LEU A 10 7.19 -13.68 -14.18
N LEU A 11 6.05 -13.06 -13.90
CA LEU A 11 5.29 -13.32 -12.67
C LEU A 11 4.80 -14.78 -12.62
N LEU A 12 4.29 -15.31 -13.73
CA LEU A 12 3.85 -16.70 -13.83
C LEU A 12 5.02 -17.67 -13.69
N GLU A 13 6.16 -17.39 -14.32
CA GLU A 13 7.38 -18.18 -14.15
C GLU A 13 7.82 -18.25 -12.67
N VAL A 14 7.69 -17.15 -11.92
CA VAL A 14 7.97 -17.12 -10.48
C VAL A 14 6.96 -17.99 -9.71
N PHE A 15 5.67 -17.92 -10.03
CA PHE A 15 4.65 -18.75 -9.37
C PHE A 15 4.90 -20.24 -9.62
N ASP A 16 5.19 -20.61 -10.87
CA ASP A 16 5.50 -21.99 -11.25
C ASP A 16 6.80 -22.46 -10.61
N PHE A 17 7.81 -21.59 -10.50
CA PHE A 17 9.03 -21.89 -9.75
C PHE A 17 8.70 -22.28 -8.30
N PHE A 18 7.90 -21.47 -7.58
CA PHE A 18 7.53 -21.80 -6.21
C PHE A 18 6.71 -23.09 -6.12
N LYS A 19 5.74 -23.28 -7.01
CA LYS A 19 4.92 -24.49 -7.05
C LYS A 19 5.74 -25.75 -7.30
N ASN A 20 6.76 -25.68 -8.16
CA ASN A 20 7.56 -26.84 -8.56
C ASN A 20 8.77 -27.10 -7.66
N LYS A 21 9.32 -26.07 -7.00
CA LYS A 21 10.54 -26.16 -6.19
C LYS A 21 10.28 -26.21 -4.69
N THR A 22 9.06 -25.98 -4.25
CA THR A 22 8.70 -26.05 -2.83
C THR A 22 7.64 -27.11 -2.60
N ASN A 23 7.62 -27.71 -1.41
CA ASN A 23 6.53 -28.60 -0.99
C ASN A 23 5.28 -27.82 -0.55
N ILE A 24 5.16 -26.55 -0.93
CA ILE A 24 4.03 -25.69 -0.59
C ILE A 24 2.97 -25.86 -1.67
N GLU A 25 1.78 -26.31 -1.27
CA GLU A 25 0.62 -26.29 -2.14
C GLU A 25 0.25 -24.82 -2.44
N LEU A 26 0.50 -24.41 -3.68
CA LEU A 26 0.30 -23.05 -4.16
C LEU A 26 -0.72 -23.04 -5.30
N GLU A 27 -1.78 -22.27 -5.12
CA GLU A 27 -2.76 -21.95 -6.15
C GLU A 27 -2.72 -20.45 -6.42
N TYR A 28 -3.01 -20.02 -7.65
CA TYR A 28 -3.15 -18.59 -7.95
C TYR A 28 -4.33 -18.33 -8.89
N VAL A 29 -4.96 -17.18 -8.70
CA VAL A 29 -6.11 -16.71 -9.49
C VAL A 29 -5.81 -15.31 -10.00
N LYS A 30 -6.01 -15.08 -11.31
CA LYS A 30 -5.97 -13.74 -11.89
C LYS A 30 -7.28 -13.02 -11.54
N ASN A 31 -7.17 -11.87 -10.90
CA ASN A 31 -8.29 -11.03 -10.53
C ASN A 31 -8.58 -10.01 -11.63
N PRO A 32 -9.86 -9.64 -11.86
CA PRO A 32 -10.20 -8.66 -12.87
C PRO A 32 -9.64 -7.28 -12.53
N VAL A 33 -9.25 -6.58 -13.59
CA VAL A 33 -8.79 -5.20 -13.57
C VAL A 33 -9.80 -4.38 -14.39
N PRO A 34 -10.11 -3.13 -14.02
CA PRO A 34 -10.96 -2.29 -14.87
C PRO A 34 -10.40 -2.18 -16.28
N GLU A 35 -11.25 -2.24 -17.30
CA GLU A 35 -10.88 -2.26 -18.73
C GLU A 35 -9.81 -1.22 -19.10
N ARG A 36 -10.00 0.02 -18.63
CA ARG A 36 -9.06 1.14 -18.82
C ARG A 36 -7.63 0.92 -18.28
N PHE A 37 -7.39 -0.15 -17.52
CA PHE A 37 -6.11 -0.48 -16.91
C PHE A 37 -5.61 -1.88 -17.30
N GLU A 38 -6.29 -2.61 -18.18
CA GLU A 38 -5.92 -3.99 -18.56
C GLU A 38 -4.52 -4.10 -19.15
N LEU A 39 -4.06 -3.07 -19.85
CA LEU A 39 -2.73 -3.05 -20.49
C LEU A 39 -1.61 -2.68 -19.52
N ASP A 40 -1.92 -2.14 -18.33
CA ASP A 40 -0.92 -1.54 -17.44
C ASP A 40 -1.05 -2.03 -15.98
N SER A 41 -1.85 -3.06 -15.73
CA SER A 41 -2.07 -3.57 -14.38
C SER A 41 -2.37 -5.06 -14.35
N LEU A 42 -1.79 -5.73 -13.36
CA LEU A 42 -2.00 -7.14 -13.09
C LEU A 42 -2.44 -7.29 -11.64
N LYS A 43 -3.45 -8.13 -11.43
CA LYS A 43 -3.89 -8.50 -10.09
C LYS A 43 -3.96 -10.00 -10.00
N TYR A 44 -3.24 -10.54 -9.03
CA TYR A 44 -3.25 -11.96 -8.72
C TYR A 44 -3.54 -12.16 -7.24
N ARG A 45 -4.15 -13.29 -6.91
CA ARG A 45 -4.25 -13.77 -5.55
C ARG A 45 -3.63 -15.16 -5.48
N LEU A 46 -2.62 -15.30 -4.64
CA LEU A 46 -1.93 -16.55 -4.37
C LEU A 46 -2.52 -17.12 -3.09
N PHE A 47 -2.93 -18.38 -3.13
CA PHE A 47 -3.41 -19.12 -1.97
C PHE A 47 -2.41 -20.21 -1.61
N PHE A 48 -2.09 -20.32 -0.34
CA PHE A 48 -1.12 -21.29 0.16
C PHE A 48 -1.35 -21.59 1.63
N PHE A 49 -0.74 -22.66 2.12
CA PHE A 49 -0.61 -22.96 3.54
C PHE A 49 0.75 -22.44 4.03
N PRO A 50 0.78 -21.46 4.97
CA PRO A 50 2.03 -21.02 5.57
C PRO A 50 2.77 -22.17 6.25
N TYR A 51 4.09 -22.06 6.35
CA TYR A 51 4.89 -23.01 7.11
C TYR A 51 4.31 -23.20 8.52
N GLN A 52 4.05 -24.44 8.91
CA GLN A 52 3.45 -24.85 10.19
C GLN A 52 1.99 -24.41 10.43
N SER A 53 1.28 -23.85 9.45
CA SER A 53 -0.14 -23.50 9.57
C SER A 53 -1.04 -24.52 8.84
N LYS A 54 -2.11 -24.95 9.51
CA LYS A 54 -3.20 -25.74 8.88
C LYS A 54 -4.25 -24.87 8.19
N HIS A 55 -4.13 -23.55 8.30
CA HIS A 55 -5.08 -22.61 7.71
C HIS A 55 -4.55 -22.07 6.39
N LYS A 56 -5.32 -22.27 5.32
CA LYS A 56 -5.06 -21.67 4.00
C LYS A 56 -5.18 -20.15 4.12
N THR A 57 -4.15 -19.44 3.67
CA THR A 57 -4.13 -17.99 3.59
C THR A 57 -3.96 -17.54 2.15
N SER A 58 -3.94 -16.23 1.93
CA SER A 58 -3.65 -15.68 0.61
C SER A 58 -2.81 -14.41 0.64
N ILE A 59 -1.99 -14.24 -0.38
CA ILE A 59 -1.29 -12.99 -0.70
C ILE A 59 -1.95 -12.39 -1.94
N ARG A 60 -2.35 -11.11 -1.85
CA ARG A 60 -2.77 -10.35 -3.02
C ARG A 60 -1.56 -9.65 -3.61
N ILE A 61 -1.34 -9.84 -4.91
CA ILE A 61 -0.29 -9.20 -5.68
C ILE A 61 -0.95 -8.25 -6.67
N ASP A 62 -0.75 -6.95 -6.46
CA ASP A 62 -1.24 -5.89 -7.34
C ASP A 62 -0.03 -5.17 -7.97
N ILE A 63 0.14 -5.30 -9.28
CA ILE A 63 1.21 -4.65 -10.06
C ILE A 63 0.61 -3.56 -10.93
N SER A 64 1.24 -2.39 -10.94
CA SER A 64 0.86 -1.24 -11.77
C SER A 64 2.07 -0.71 -12.51
N LEU A 65 2.00 -0.65 -13.84
CA LEU A 65 3.05 -0.13 -14.72
C LEU A 65 2.80 1.32 -15.18
N ARG A 66 1.68 1.91 -14.76
CA ARG A 66 1.24 3.27 -15.15
C ARG A 66 2.20 4.39 -14.73
N GLU A 67 2.84 4.23 -13.57
CA GLU A 67 3.65 5.27 -12.95
C GLU A 67 5.03 4.72 -12.64
N LYS A 68 6.07 5.51 -12.92
CA LYS A 68 7.43 5.19 -12.49
C LYS A 68 7.70 5.80 -11.13
N PRO A 69 8.33 5.06 -10.20
CA PRO A 69 8.91 5.64 -8.99
C PRO A 69 9.85 6.79 -9.33
N GLN A 70 9.71 7.92 -8.64
CA GLN A 70 10.58 9.09 -8.82
C GLN A 70 11.84 8.98 -7.97
N THR A 71 11.69 8.34 -6.82
CA THR A 71 12.70 8.17 -5.78
C THR A 71 12.56 6.78 -5.17
N LYS A 72 13.67 6.21 -4.72
CA LYS A 72 13.70 4.88 -4.10
C LYS A 72 14.46 4.90 -2.79
N GLY A 73 14.03 4.06 -1.86
CA GLY A 73 14.78 3.63 -0.70
C GLY A 73 15.13 2.14 -0.83
N VAL A 74 16.11 1.71 -0.04
CA VAL A 74 16.47 0.30 0.12
C VAL A 74 16.54 0.01 1.60
N SER A 75 15.83 -1.03 2.04
CA SER A 75 15.84 -1.49 3.42
C SER A 75 16.19 -2.97 3.48
N VAL A 76 16.85 -3.38 4.57
CA VAL A 76 17.06 -4.79 4.88
C VAL A 76 15.77 -5.34 5.48
N LEU A 77 15.20 -6.40 4.90
CA LEU A 77 14.09 -7.12 5.50
C LEU A 77 14.64 -8.13 6.50
N ILE A 78 14.33 -7.93 7.79
CA ILE A 78 14.75 -8.81 8.88
C ILE A 78 13.54 -9.68 9.27
N PRO A 79 13.42 -10.92 8.78
CA PRO A 79 12.34 -11.80 9.15
C PRO A 79 12.65 -12.41 10.53
N PHE A 80 12.14 -11.80 11.60
CA PHE A 80 12.37 -12.31 12.97
C PHE A 80 11.85 -13.74 13.18
N ASP A 81 10.83 -14.13 12.42
CA ASP A 81 10.17 -15.43 12.55
C ASP A 81 10.73 -16.51 11.61
N TYR A 82 11.70 -16.18 10.74
CA TYR A 82 12.26 -17.14 9.77
C TYR A 82 13.80 -17.08 9.74
N PRO A 83 14.50 -18.23 9.77
CA PRO A 83 15.96 -18.29 9.76
C PRO A 83 16.54 -18.05 8.36
N ILE A 84 16.22 -16.92 7.74
CA ILE A 84 16.64 -16.56 6.39
C ILE A 84 17.92 -15.73 6.48
N ALA A 85 19.03 -16.24 5.93
CA ALA A 85 20.29 -15.52 5.77
C ALA A 85 20.90 -15.82 4.39
N PRO A 86 21.45 -14.83 3.67
CA PRO A 86 21.52 -13.41 4.04
C PRO A 86 20.15 -12.72 4.01
N TYR A 87 19.99 -11.64 4.77
CA TYR A 87 18.73 -10.88 4.78
C TYR A 87 18.48 -10.20 3.43
N PRO A 88 17.29 -10.38 2.83
CA PRO A 88 17.00 -9.81 1.54
C PRO A 88 16.90 -8.28 1.62
N LEU A 89 17.41 -7.61 0.58
CA LEU A 89 17.21 -6.17 0.39
C LEU A 89 15.90 -5.93 -0.34
N VAL A 90 15.09 -5.01 0.19
CA VAL A 90 13.82 -4.60 -0.41
C VAL A 90 13.96 -3.19 -0.95
N VAL A 91 13.77 -3.05 -2.26
CA VAL A 91 13.66 -1.75 -2.91
C VAL A 91 12.22 -1.27 -2.78
N HIS A 92 12.04 -0.05 -2.28
CA HIS A 92 10.72 0.54 -2.07
C HIS A 92 10.73 2.03 -2.43
N LEU A 93 9.57 2.67 -2.47
CA LEU A 93 9.48 4.12 -2.64
C LEU A 93 10.18 4.83 -1.47
N SER A 94 10.76 6.00 -1.72
CA SER A 94 11.23 6.84 -0.61
C SER A 94 10.06 7.20 0.32
N ALA A 95 10.34 7.53 1.59
CA ALA A 95 9.29 7.90 2.53
C ALA A 95 8.46 9.11 2.03
N LYS A 96 9.11 10.10 1.41
CA LYS A 96 8.44 11.28 0.84
C LYS A 96 7.47 10.89 -0.27
N GLU A 97 7.92 10.08 -1.22
CA GLU A 97 7.07 9.65 -2.33
C GLU A 97 5.94 8.72 -1.87
N LEU A 98 6.22 7.83 -0.90
CA LEU A 98 5.19 7.01 -0.27
C LEU A 98 4.12 7.88 0.40
N LEU A 99 4.51 8.94 1.13
CA LEU A 99 3.58 9.90 1.73
C LEU A 99 2.74 10.60 0.66
N SER A 100 3.34 11.03 -0.45
CA SER A 100 2.61 11.64 -1.58
C SER A 100 1.56 10.71 -2.17
N GLU A 101 1.88 9.42 -2.33
CA GLU A 101 0.92 8.38 -2.76
C GLU A 101 -0.22 8.19 -1.75
N LYS A 102 0.08 8.22 -0.44
CA LYS A 102 -0.95 8.13 0.61
C LYS A 102 -1.88 9.35 0.60
N ILE A 103 -1.35 10.55 0.41
CA ILE A 103 -2.16 11.77 0.26
C ILE A 103 -3.05 11.67 -0.99
N ARG A 104 -2.52 11.20 -2.11
CA ARG A 104 -3.33 10.96 -3.32
C ARG A 104 -4.44 9.94 -3.08
N ALA A 105 -4.12 8.84 -2.42
CA ALA A 105 -5.10 7.82 -2.07
C ALA A 105 -6.20 8.35 -1.14
N LEU A 106 -5.84 9.20 -0.18
CA LEU A 106 -6.78 9.89 0.70
C LEU A 106 -7.76 10.75 -0.11
N PHE A 107 -7.27 11.55 -1.05
CA PHE A 107 -8.12 12.37 -1.92
C PHE A 107 -9.04 11.54 -2.82
N LYS A 108 -8.55 10.39 -3.31
CA LYS A 108 -9.32 9.57 -4.26
C LYS A 108 -10.32 8.64 -3.60
N ARG A 109 -9.95 8.00 -2.49
CA ARG A 109 -10.73 6.91 -1.84
C ARG A 109 -11.35 7.33 -0.52
N ASN A 110 -10.72 8.28 0.18
CA ASN A 110 -11.14 8.81 1.47
C ASN A 110 -11.50 7.71 2.50
N LYS A 111 -10.68 6.65 2.62
CA LYS A 111 -10.93 5.57 3.58
C LYS A 111 -10.28 5.88 4.93
N PRO A 112 -10.85 5.47 6.08
CA PRO A 112 -10.24 5.72 7.39
C PRO A 112 -8.80 5.22 7.54
N ARG A 113 -8.47 4.05 6.98
CA ARG A 113 -7.08 3.58 6.93
C ARG A 113 -6.10 4.51 6.19
N ASP A 114 -6.57 5.25 5.17
CA ASP A 114 -5.73 6.22 4.46
C ASP A 114 -5.36 7.41 5.39
N LEU A 115 -6.28 7.82 6.27
CA LEU A 115 -6.02 8.82 7.31
C LEU A 115 -5.02 8.30 8.36
N PHE A 116 -5.16 7.03 8.77
CA PHE A 116 -4.22 6.42 9.69
C PHE A 116 -2.80 6.34 9.09
N ASP A 117 -2.68 5.93 7.83
CA ASP A 117 -1.40 5.89 7.12
C ASP A 117 -0.76 7.28 7.03
N LEU A 118 -1.54 8.32 6.73
CA LEU A 118 -1.08 9.71 6.72
C LEU A 118 -0.53 10.10 8.10
N TRP A 119 -1.33 9.93 9.16
CA TRP A 119 -0.90 10.21 10.53
C TRP A 119 0.39 9.49 10.89
N PHE A 120 0.46 8.18 10.61
CA PHE A 120 1.63 7.37 10.93
C PHE A 120 2.89 7.90 10.23
N MET A 121 2.81 8.21 8.94
CA MET A 121 3.94 8.76 8.18
C MET A 121 4.40 10.12 8.70
N LEU A 122 3.47 10.98 9.13
CA LEU A 122 3.78 12.26 9.76
C LEU A 122 4.46 12.07 11.13
N THR A 123 4.04 11.08 11.92
CA THR A 123 4.72 10.77 13.21
C THR A 123 6.18 10.32 13.01
N LYS A 124 6.51 9.77 11.84
CA LYS A 124 7.89 9.43 11.44
C LYS A 124 8.67 10.63 10.91
N LYS A 125 8.15 11.85 11.06
CA LYS A 125 8.75 13.11 10.58
C LYS A 125 9.00 13.11 9.07
N THR A 126 8.18 12.38 8.31
CA THR A 126 8.26 12.43 6.84
C THR A 126 7.76 13.79 6.39
N THR A 127 8.59 14.54 5.69
CA THR A 127 8.24 15.87 5.17
C THR A 127 7.21 15.76 4.05
N ILE A 128 6.17 16.57 4.12
CA ILE A 128 5.25 16.79 3.00
C ILE A 128 6.02 17.52 1.90
N ASP A 129 5.94 17.00 0.68
CA ASP A 129 6.62 17.51 -0.50
C ASP A 129 5.56 17.83 -1.56
N ASP A 130 5.19 19.11 -1.67
CA ASP A 130 4.09 19.56 -2.52
C ASP A 130 4.37 19.33 -4.01
N GLU A 131 5.64 19.39 -4.42
CA GLU A 131 6.06 19.12 -5.80
C GLU A 131 5.86 17.64 -6.13
N MET A 132 6.30 16.74 -5.24
CA MET A 132 6.09 15.31 -5.39
C MET A 132 4.59 14.96 -5.38
N ILE A 133 3.80 15.58 -4.51
CA ILE A 133 2.34 15.37 -4.48
C ILE A 133 1.71 15.81 -5.80
N THR A 134 2.05 17.01 -6.27
CA THR A 134 1.54 17.54 -7.55
C THR A 134 1.88 16.60 -8.71
N LEU A 135 3.10 16.05 -8.73
CA LEU A 135 3.52 15.07 -9.72
C LEU A 135 2.67 13.79 -9.67
N LYS A 136 2.39 13.26 -8.47
CA LYS A 136 1.51 12.08 -8.30
C LYS A 136 0.06 12.34 -8.70
N PHE A 137 -0.42 13.57 -8.53
CA PHE A 137 -1.78 13.94 -8.90
C PHE A 137 -1.98 14.09 -10.41
N LYS A 138 -0.92 14.25 -11.23
CA LYS A 138 -1.04 14.34 -12.70
C LYS A 138 -1.77 13.14 -13.33
N TYR A 139 -1.72 11.97 -12.69
CA TYR A 139 -2.42 10.76 -13.15
C TYR A 139 -3.92 10.76 -12.85
N TYR A 140 -4.40 11.74 -12.07
CA TYR A 140 -5.79 11.93 -11.68
C TYR A 140 -6.15 13.41 -11.90
N PRO A 141 -6.30 13.85 -13.18
CA PRO A 141 -6.52 15.25 -13.51
C PRO A 141 -7.81 15.83 -12.92
N GLU A 142 -8.75 14.98 -12.50
CA GLU A 142 -9.96 15.38 -11.78
C GLU A 142 -9.69 15.79 -10.32
N LEU A 143 -8.51 15.49 -9.78
CA LEU A 143 -8.11 15.82 -8.42
C LEU A 143 -7.14 17.01 -8.42
N ILE A 144 -7.49 18.03 -7.65
CA ILE A 144 -6.64 19.18 -7.40
C ILE A 144 -6.13 19.10 -5.96
N TYR A 145 -4.80 19.02 -5.81
CA TYR A 145 -4.15 19.08 -4.53
C TYR A 145 -4.04 20.53 -4.04
N ASN A 146 -4.41 20.75 -2.79
CA ASN A 146 -3.97 21.89 -2.01
C ASN A 146 -4.05 21.55 -0.52
N ARG A 147 -3.24 22.24 0.29
CA ARG A 147 -3.11 21.96 1.73
C ARG A 147 -4.42 22.21 2.49
N SER A 148 -5.18 23.24 2.13
CA SER A 148 -6.47 23.55 2.76
C SER A 148 -7.49 22.42 2.58
N LYS A 149 -7.58 21.85 1.38
CA LYS A 149 -8.45 20.72 1.06
C LYS A 149 -8.01 19.43 1.77
N LEU A 150 -6.70 19.21 1.91
CA LEU A 150 -6.19 18.11 2.74
C LEU A 150 -6.68 18.25 4.20
N ILE A 151 -6.55 19.44 4.78
CA ILE A 151 -7.04 19.73 6.14
C ILE A 151 -8.55 19.52 6.24
N GLU A 152 -9.31 19.96 5.25
CA GLU A 152 -10.77 19.78 5.19
C GLU A 152 -11.16 18.29 5.16
N ILE A 153 -10.52 17.49 4.30
CA ILE A 153 -10.73 16.05 4.23
C ILE A 153 -10.53 15.41 5.61
N VAL A 154 -9.43 15.75 6.30
CA VAL A 154 -9.12 15.22 7.64
C VAL A 154 -10.21 15.60 8.67
N LYS A 155 -10.73 16.82 8.61
CA LYS A 155 -11.80 17.29 9.52
C LYS A 155 -13.11 16.52 9.32
N ASN A 156 -13.45 16.18 8.08
CA ASN A 156 -14.74 15.64 7.67
C ASN A 156 -14.94 14.15 7.98
N TYR A 157 -13.92 13.44 8.46
CA TYR A 157 -14.07 12.03 8.85
C TYR A 157 -15.05 11.86 10.02
N ASN A 158 -16.01 10.94 9.85
CA ASN A 158 -16.95 10.54 10.88
C ASN A 158 -16.31 9.56 11.87
N GLU A 159 -16.46 9.78 13.17
CA GLU A 159 -15.90 8.92 14.21
C GLU A 159 -16.38 7.46 14.14
N LYS A 160 -17.65 7.22 13.83
CA LYS A 160 -18.23 5.87 13.66
C LYS A 160 -17.58 5.15 12.49
N GLU A 161 -17.34 5.84 11.38
CA GLU A 161 -16.65 5.27 10.22
C GLU A 161 -15.20 4.94 10.55
N LEU A 162 -14.50 5.85 11.25
CA LEU A 162 -13.13 5.61 11.71
C LEU A 162 -13.06 4.37 12.60
N LYS A 163 -13.97 4.25 13.58
CA LYS A 163 -14.06 3.08 14.47
C LYS A 163 -14.27 1.80 13.67
N ASN A 164 -15.27 1.78 12.79
CA ASN A 164 -15.68 0.57 12.09
C ASN A 164 -14.61 0.05 11.13
N ASP A 165 -13.92 0.91 10.40
CA ASP A 165 -12.86 0.50 9.47
C ASP A 165 -11.57 0.16 10.23
N LEU A 166 -11.10 1.01 11.15
CA LEU A 166 -9.80 0.81 11.81
C LEU A 166 -9.79 -0.37 12.79
N ASN A 167 -10.89 -0.65 13.49
CA ASN A 167 -10.93 -1.76 14.45
C ASN A 167 -10.82 -3.15 13.80
N GLN A 168 -11.02 -3.25 12.49
CA GLN A 168 -10.79 -4.48 11.72
C GLN A 168 -9.31 -4.78 11.53
N PHE A 169 -8.44 -3.77 11.61
CA PHE A 169 -7.02 -3.88 11.31
C PHE A 169 -6.12 -3.65 12.53
N LEU A 170 -6.56 -2.83 13.49
CA LEU A 170 -5.76 -2.45 14.64
C LEU A 170 -5.89 -3.45 15.81
N PRO A 171 -4.78 -3.74 16.52
CA PRO A 171 -4.80 -4.49 17.77
C PRO A 171 -5.69 -3.81 18.82
N GLU A 172 -6.20 -4.57 19.77
CA GLU A 172 -7.18 -4.11 20.77
C GLU A 172 -6.74 -2.84 21.50
N GLN A 173 -5.48 -2.78 21.92
CA GLN A 173 -4.89 -1.62 22.60
C GLN A 173 -4.93 -0.31 21.77
N TYR A 174 -4.97 -0.42 20.43
CA TYR A 174 -5.04 0.72 19.51
C TYR A 174 -6.47 1.04 19.05
N ARG A 175 -7.46 0.21 19.40
CA ARG A 175 -8.86 0.39 18.94
C ARG A 175 -9.55 1.64 19.48
N ASN A 176 -8.98 2.34 20.46
CA ASN A 176 -9.51 3.63 20.93
C ASN A 176 -8.81 4.84 20.26
N PHE A 177 -7.74 4.60 19.50
CA PHE A 177 -6.95 5.67 18.88
C PHE A 177 -7.75 6.48 17.85
N TYR A 178 -8.77 5.89 17.22
CA TYR A 178 -9.63 6.58 16.25
C TYR A 178 -10.24 7.88 16.81
N LYS A 179 -10.45 7.97 18.13
CA LYS A 179 -11.01 9.15 18.83
C LYS A 179 -10.10 10.37 18.73
N GLN A 180 -8.78 10.14 18.73
CA GLN A 180 -7.77 11.21 18.69
C GLN A 180 -7.08 11.35 17.34
N LEU A 181 -7.22 10.36 16.43
CA LEU A 181 -6.57 10.33 15.13
C LEU A 181 -6.71 11.65 14.35
N LYS A 182 -7.93 12.21 14.25
CA LYS A 182 -8.15 13.48 13.55
C LYS A 182 -7.37 14.63 14.19
N LYS A 183 -7.47 14.76 15.52
CA LYS A 183 -6.81 15.82 16.29
C LYS A 183 -5.29 15.75 16.14
N GLU A 184 -4.71 14.57 16.29
CA GLU A 184 -3.26 14.39 16.18
C GLU A 184 -2.76 14.59 14.75
N THR A 185 -3.51 14.17 13.73
CA THR A 185 -3.16 14.43 12.33
C THR A 185 -3.17 15.93 12.04
N LEU A 186 -4.20 16.65 12.47
CA LEU A 186 -4.33 18.09 12.23
C LEU A 186 -3.20 18.90 12.86
N LYS A 187 -2.76 18.55 14.07
CA LYS A 187 -1.60 19.19 14.73
C LYS A 187 -0.30 19.07 13.94
N MET A 188 -0.16 18.04 13.10
CA MET A 188 1.03 17.83 12.27
C MET A 188 0.92 18.49 10.89
N LEU A 189 -0.29 18.90 10.49
CA LEU A 189 -0.57 19.55 9.21
C LEU A 189 -0.62 21.07 9.30
N ILE A 190 -0.87 21.61 10.49
CA ILE A 190 -0.88 23.05 10.82
C ILE A 190 0.50 23.43 11.33
#